data_AF-A0A970N1G6-F1
#
_entry.id   AF-A0A970N1G6-F1
#
_cell.length_a   1.000
_cell.length_b   1.000
_cell.length_c   1.000
_cell.angle_alpha   90.00
_cell.angle_beta   90.00
_cell.angle_gamma   90.00
#
_symmetry.space_group_name_H-M   'P 1'
#
loop_
_entity.id
_entity.type
_entity.pdbx_description
1 polymer ?
#
loop_
_entity_poly.entity_id
_entity_poly.type
_entity_poly.pdbx_seq_one_letter_code
_entity_poly.pdbx_strand_id
1 'polypeptide(L)'
;MANELDEMTGPVNEQGRDVNVIEKQIPVKVGVGSTIFEVLLWVLAIIPGVVFLFMKIKARNYLRVLQQKIQHNASQIDNYLEQRVVILQNVVGIVEKSIDLDKDVMKTVAAFRGGVHPTEESRSEVAGQLDSAMSSIRIAFEAYPDLKAHRALADA
;
A
#
# COMPACT_ATOMS: atom_id res chain seq x y z
N MET A 1 56.69 -43.08 12.00
CA MET A 1 57.88 -43.94 11.81
C MET A 1 58.13 -43.98 10.31
N ALA A 2 59.31 -43.55 9.87
CA ALA A 2 59.67 -43.44 8.46
C ALA A 2 59.74 -44.84 7.86
N ASN A 3 59.06 -45.06 6.72
CA ASN A 3 59.15 -46.30 5.96
C ASN A 3 60.28 -46.13 4.95
N GLU A 4 61.28 -46.99 5.00
CA GLU A 4 62.42 -46.95 4.10
C GLU A 4 61.95 -47.21 2.66
N LEU A 5 62.35 -46.33 1.75
CA LEU A 5 62.04 -46.44 0.33
C LEU A 5 62.98 -47.49 -0.25
N ASP A 6 62.44 -48.69 -0.50
CA ASP A 6 63.10 -49.67 -1.36
C ASP A 6 62.99 -49.19 -2.82
N GLU A 7 64.11 -48.68 -3.33
CA GLU A 7 64.29 -48.15 -4.68
C GLU A 7 64.80 -49.21 -5.67
N MET A 8 65.00 -50.47 -5.23
CA MET A 8 65.67 -51.48 -6.04
C MET A 8 64.72 -52.37 -6.85
N THR A 9 63.40 -52.18 -6.71
CA THR A 9 62.41 -53.17 -7.18
C THR A 9 61.18 -52.58 -7.90
N GLY A 10 61.35 -51.55 -8.74
CA GLY A 10 60.29 -50.95 -9.57
C GLY A 10 60.57 -51.00 -11.09
N PRO A 11 59.54 -51.02 -11.96
CA PRO A 11 59.75 -51.09 -13.41
C PRO A 11 60.39 -49.81 -13.96
N VAL A 12 61.53 -49.97 -14.65
CA VAL A 12 62.32 -48.88 -15.24
C VAL A 12 61.72 -48.43 -16.57
N ASN A 13 61.65 -47.11 -16.77
CA ASN A 13 61.19 -46.50 -18.02
C ASN A 13 62.33 -46.49 -19.07
N GLU A 14 62.20 -47.29 -20.13
CA GLU A 14 63.26 -47.52 -21.13
C GLU A 14 63.55 -46.32 -22.05
N GLN A 15 62.85 -45.19 -21.92
CA GLN A 15 63.02 -44.02 -22.80
C GLN A 15 63.81 -42.84 -22.18
N GLY A 16 64.44 -43.03 -21.00
CA GLY A 16 65.24 -41.99 -20.33
C GLY A 16 66.74 -42.05 -20.67
N ARG A 17 67.33 -40.90 -21.04
CA ARG A 17 68.78 -40.77 -21.29
C ARG A 17 69.56 -40.81 -19.97
N ASP A 18 70.13 -41.97 -19.65
CA ASP A 18 71.25 -42.26 -18.73
C ASP A 18 71.21 -41.75 -17.26
N VAL A 19 70.01 -41.42 -16.77
CA VAL A 19 69.73 -41.32 -15.33
C VAL A 19 68.35 -41.93 -15.09
N ASN A 20 68.31 -43.04 -14.36
CA ASN A 20 67.08 -43.73 -13.98
C ASN A 20 66.24 -42.85 -13.03
N VAL A 21 65.43 -41.96 -13.58
CA VAL A 21 64.47 -41.18 -12.79
C VAL A 21 63.22 -42.02 -12.59
N ILE A 22 63.06 -42.58 -11.40
CA ILE A 22 61.84 -43.26 -10.98
C ILE A 22 60.79 -42.18 -10.71
N GLU A 23 59.88 -41.94 -11.66
CA GLU A 23 58.75 -41.04 -11.43
C GLU A 23 57.70 -41.71 -10.53
N LYS A 24 57.95 -41.72 -9.22
CA LYS A 24 56.96 -42.15 -8.24
C LYS A 24 55.94 -41.03 -8.02
N GLN A 25 54.83 -41.05 -8.76
CA GLN A 25 53.65 -40.27 -8.40
C GLN A 25 53.17 -40.78 -7.04
N ILE A 26 53.37 -39.98 -5.98
CA ILE A 26 52.86 -40.32 -4.64
C ILE A 26 51.39 -39.92 -4.65
N PRO A 27 50.43 -40.86 -4.71
CA PRO A 27 49.04 -40.49 -4.54
C PRO A 27 48.90 -39.92 -3.12
N VAL A 28 48.42 -38.68 -3.02
CA VAL A 28 48.16 -38.04 -1.73
C VAL A 28 47.02 -38.82 -1.06
N LYS A 29 47.36 -39.88 -0.35
CA LYS A 29 46.41 -40.69 0.41
C LYS A 29 46.00 -39.88 1.63
N VAL A 30 44.83 -39.27 1.55
CA VAL A 30 44.17 -38.70 2.72
C VAL A 30 43.94 -39.83 3.74
N GLY A 31 44.62 -39.74 4.88
CA GLY A 31 44.43 -40.70 5.97
C GLY A 31 43.09 -40.47 6.65
N VAL A 32 42.54 -41.52 7.28
CA VAL A 32 41.26 -41.47 8.01
C VAL A 32 41.26 -40.37 9.10
N GLY A 33 42.42 -40.06 9.68
CA GLY A 33 42.59 -38.94 10.62
C GLY A 33 42.40 -37.56 9.99
N SER A 34 42.78 -37.37 8.73
CA SER A 34 42.60 -36.11 8.01
C SER A 34 41.13 -35.84 7.70
N THR A 35 40.38 -36.88 7.30
CA THR A 35 38.94 -36.74 7.02
C THR A 35 38.14 -36.44 8.29
N ILE A 36 38.54 -36.99 9.44
CA ILE A 36 37.90 -36.69 10.73
C ILE A 36 38.18 -35.25 11.16
N PHE A 37 39.43 -34.79 11.01
CA PHE A 37 39.80 -33.40 11.33
C PHE A 37 39.04 -32.39 10.47
N GLU A 38 38.91 -32.66 9.17
CA GLU A 38 38.17 -31.79 8.25
C GLU A 38 36.68 -31.72 8.63
N VAL A 39 36.02 -32.85 8.88
CA VAL A 39 34.62 -32.89 9.32
C VAL A 39 34.43 -32.14 10.63
N LEU A 40 35.35 -32.30 11.58
CA LEU A 40 35.28 -31.63 12.88
C LEU A 40 35.45 -30.11 12.75
N LEU A 41 36.36 -29.64 11.88
CA LEU A 41 36.52 -28.22 11.57
C LEU A 41 35.26 -27.62 10.94
N TRP A 42 34.65 -28.33 9.98
CA TRP A 42 33.41 -27.89 9.36
C TRP A 42 32.27 -27.77 10.37
N VAL A 43 32.10 -28.79 11.22
CA VAL A 43 31.02 -28.82 12.21
C VAL A 43 31.22 -27.81 13.34
N LEU A 44 32.44 -27.60 13.83
CA LEU A 44 32.70 -26.70 14.95
C LEU A 44 32.92 -25.23 14.55
N ALA A 45 33.45 -24.96 13.36
CA ALA A 45 33.78 -23.59 12.96
C ALA A 45 32.82 -23.04 11.90
N ILE A 46 32.67 -23.76 10.78
CA ILE A 46 31.98 -23.24 9.60
C ILE A 46 30.47 -23.22 9.81
N ILE A 47 29.88 -24.35 10.24
CA ILE A 47 28.43 -24.47 10.43
C ILE A 47 27.88 -23.44 11.45
N PRO A 48 28.40 -23.32 12.69
CA PRO A 48 27.88 -22.35 13.64
C PRO A 48 28.11 -20.90 13.21
N GLY A 49 29.22 -20.60 12.53
CA GLY A 49 29.48 -19.26 11.98
C GLY A 49 28.43 -18.83 10.95
N VAL A 50 28.05 -19.73 10.05
CA VAL A 50 27.01 -19.48 9.03
C VAL A 50 25.64 -19.34 9.68
N VAL A 51 25.29 -20.20 10.63
CA VAL A 51 24.02 -20.11 11.38
C VAL A 51 23.88 -18.77 12.10
N PHE A 52 24.95 -18.31 12.76
CA PHE A 52 24.98 -17.02 13.44
C PHE A 52 24.78 -15.84 12.47
N LEU A 53 25.43 -15.89 11.30
CA LEU A 53 25.28 -14.87 10.26
C LEU A 53 23.81 -14.78 9.77
N PHE A 54 23.20 -15.92 9.46
CA PHE A 54 21.81 -15.98 9.02
C PHE A 54 20.84 -15.47 10.09
N MET A 55 21.06 -15.79 11.36
CA MET A 55 20.23 -15.28 12.46
C MET A 55 20.28 -13.76 12.54
N LYS A 56 21.48 -13.17 12.46
CA LYS A 56 21.67 -11.71 12.46
C LYS A 56 21.03 -11.03 11.25
N ILE A 57 21.07 -11.65 10.08
CA ILE A 57 20.42 -11.12 8.87
C ILE A 57 18.89 -11.16 9.01
N LYS A 58 18.33 -12.27 9.50
CA LYS A 58 16.88 -12.42 9.71
C LYS A 58 16.34 -11.39 10.70
N ALA A 59 17.02 -11.18 11.83
CA ALA A 59 16.63 -10.17 12.81
C ALA A 59 16.60 -8.75 12.21
N ARG A 60 17.63 -8.38 11.44
CA ARG A 60 17.67 -7.08 10.76
C ARG A 60 16.55 -6.92 9.74
N ASN A 61 16.28 -7.94 8.93
CA ASN A 61 15.22 -7.89 7.93
C ASN A 61 13.83 -7.81 8.57
N TYR A 62 13.60 -8.52 9.67
CA TYR A 62 12.36 -8.42 10.43
C TYR A 62 12.08 -6.99 10.91
N LEU A 63 13.08 -6.34 11.52
CA LEU A 63 12.95 -4.96 12.00
C LEU A 63 12.73 -3.97 10.84
N ARG A 64 13.40 -4.16 9.70
CA ARG A 64 13.18 -3.32 8.51
C ARG A 64 11.76 -3.44 7.96
N VAL A 65 11.21 -4.65 7.88
CA VAL A 65 9.83 -4.85 7.42
C VAL A 65 8.85 -4.18 8.39
N LEU A 66 9.10 -4.27 9.70
CA LEU A 66 8.26 -3.60 10.69
C LEU A 66 8.33 -2.07 10.54
N GLN A 67 9.52 -1.51 10.36
CA GLN A 67 9.70 -0.08 10.10
C GLN A 67 9.00 0.37 8.83
N GLN A 68 9.08 -0.40 7.74
CA GLN A 68 8.39 -0.11 6.49
C GLN A 68 6.86 -0.10 6.66
N LYS A 69 6.31 -1.05 7.44
CA LYS A 69 4.88 -1.06 7.75
C LYS A 69 4.46 0.19 8.52
N ILE A 70 5.25 0.61 9.51
CA ILE A 70 4.97 1.83 10.28
C ILE A 70 5.00 3.06 9.36
N GLN A 71 6.04 3.19 8.52
CA GLN A 71 6.15 4.31 7.58
C GLN A 71 5.02 4.33 6.55
N HIS A 72 4.63 3.16 6.05
CA HIS A 72 3.52 3.02 5.11
C HIS A 72 2.20 3.45 5.75
N ASN A 73 1.92 2.96 6.96
CA ASN A 73 0.72 3.34 7.70
C ASN A 73 0.72 4.84 8.04
N ALA A 74 1.87 5.42 8.41
CA ALA A 74 2.00 6.85 8.64
C ALA A 74 1.67 7.66 7.38
N SER A 75 2.23 7.28 6.22
CA SER A 75 1.91 7.93 4.94
C SER A 75 0.43 7.79 4.54
N GLN A 76 -0.19 6.64 4.81
CA GLN A 76 -1.62 6.48 4.60
C GLN A 76 -2.43 7.42 5.50
N ILE A 77 -2.08 7.51 6.79
CA ILE A 77 -2.74 8.41 7.74
C ILE A 77 -2.64 9.85 7.27
N ASP A 78 -1.45 10.30 6.86
CA ASP A 78 -1.25 11.66 6.34
C ASP A 78 -2.13 11.95 5.13
N ASN A 79 -2.19 11.02 4.17
CA ASN A 79 -3.07 11.15 3.00
C ASN A 79 -4.56 11.25 3.40
N TYR A 80 -5.02 10.43 4.35
CA TYR A 80 -6.40 10.50 4.83
C TYR A 80 -6.70 11.82 5.55
N LEU A 81 -5.75 12.33 6.35
CA LEU A 81 -5.90 13.62 7.02
C LEU A 81 -5.98 14.78 6.02
N GLU A 82 -5.11 14.78 5.01
CA GLU A 82 -5.14 15.77 3.94
C GLU A 82 -6.48 15.75 3.18
N GLN A 83 -6.93 14.55 2.78
CA GLN A 83 -8.21 14.38 2.09
C GLN A 83 -9.38 14.88 2.95
N ARG A 84 -9.37 14.62 4.26
CA ARG A 84 -10.40 15.11 5.17
C ARG A 84 -10.43 16.63 5.25
N VAL A 85 -9.27 17.29 5.28
CA VAL A 85 -9.20 18.77 5.28
C VAL A 85 -9.77 19.33 3.97
N VAL A 86 -9.40 18.75 2.82
CA VAL A 86 -9.95 19.17 1.52
C VAL A 86 -11.47 18.99 1.46
N ILE A 87 -11.99 17.85 1.93
CA ILE A 87 -13.43 17.61 1.99
C ILE A 87 -14.11 18.65 2.90
N LEU A 88 -13.56 18.91 4.09
CA LEU A 88 -14.11 19.91 5.00
C LEU A 88 -14.14 21.31 4.36
N GLN A 89 -13.09 21.71 3.64
CA GLN A 89 -13.07 22.99 2.92
C GLN A 89 -14.17 23.07 1.86
N ASN A 90 -14.35 22.00 1.08
CA ASN A 90 -15.42 21.93 0.08
C ASN A 90 -16.82 21.98 0.71
N VAL A 91 -17.01 21.28 1.84
CA VAL A 91 -18.29 21.28 2.58
C VAL A 91 -18.60 22.65 3.16
N VAL A 92 -17.62 23.36 3.73
CA VAL A 92 -17.80 24.73 4.24
C VAL A 92 -18.32 25.65 3.14
N GLY A 93 -17.78 25.57 1.92
CA GLY A 93 -18.27 26.38 0.80
C GLY A 93 -19.71 26.07 0.39
N ILE A 94 -20.17 24.82 0.54
CA ILE A 94 -21.58 24.45 0.30
C ILE A 94 -22.47 24.98 1.44
N VAL A 95 -22.02 24.82 2.69
CA VAL A 95 -22.76 25.29 3.87
C VAL A 95 -22.91 26.80 3.87
N GLU A 96 -21.86 27.55 3.52
CA GLU A 96 -21.91 29.02 3.41
C GLU A 96 -22.94 29.47 2.36
N LYS A 97 -22.92 28.86 1.16
CA LYS A 97 -23.93 29.13 0.12
C LYS A 97 -25.34 28.77 0.55
N SER A 98 -25.52 27.67 1.28
CA SER A 98 -26.82 27.27 1.83
C SER A 98 -27.33 28.28 2.86
N ILE A 99 -26.45 28.78 3.73
CA ILE A 99 -26.81 29.80 4.72
C ILE A 99 -27.21 31.11 4.04
N ASP A 100 -26.52 31.51 2.99
CA ASP A 100 -26.88 32.73 2.25
C ASP A 100 -28.22 32.58 1.51
N LEU A 101 -28.46 31.42 0.88
CA LEU A 101 -29.76 31.10 0.31
C LEU A 101 -30.87 31.16 1.36
N ASP A 102 -30.66 30.58 2.55
CA ASP A 102 -31.64 30.59 3.64
C ASP A 102 -31.94 32.02 4.14
N LYS A 103 -30.91 32.88 4.26
CA LYS A 103 -31.10 34.30 4.60
C LYS A 103 -31.94 35.00 3.54
N ASP A 104 -31.66 34.78 2.26
CA ASP A 104 -32.37 35.45 1.17
C ASP A 104 -33.82 34.97 1.06
N VAL A 105 -34.07 33.67 1.24
CA VAL A 105 -35.43 33.13 1.36
C VAL A 105 -36.15 33.75 2.55
N MET A 106 -35.52 33.81 3.73
CA MET A 106 -36.16 34.36 4.92
C MET A 106 -36.44 35.86 4.81
N LYS A 107 -35.52 36.64 4.21
CA LYS A 107 -35.76 38.06 3.89
C LYS A 107 -36.91 38.22 2.90
N THR A 108 -36.94 37.43 1.84
CA THR A 108 -37.99 37.45 0.82
C THR A 108 -39.34 37.14 1.46
N VAL A 109 -39.44 36.06 2.25
CA VAL A 109 -40.67 35.69 2.97
C VAL A 109 -41.08 36.75 3.98
N ALA A 110 -40.14 37.34 4.72
CA ALA A 110 -40.43 38.43 5.67
C ALA A 110 -40.87 39.71 4.96
N ALA A 111 -40.31 40.04 3.79
CA ALA A 111 -40.75 41.17 2.97
C ALA A 111 -42.18 40.94 2.45
N PHE A 112 -42.47 39.74 1.95
CA PHE A 112 -43.82 39.36 1.52
C PHE A 112 -44.82 39.33 2.68
N ARG A 113 -44.43 38.85 3.87
CA ARG A 113 -45.30 38.85 5.07
C ARG A 113 -45.43 40.21 5.77
N GLY A 114 -44.40 41.04 5.71
CA GLY A 114 -44.23 42.22 6.56
C GLY A 114 -44.74 43.54 5.97
N GLY A 115 -45.16 43.57 4.70
CA GLY A 115 -45.67 44.83 4.17
C GLY A 115 -46.01 44.93 2.69
N VAL A 116 -46.05 43.85 1.91
CA VAL A 116 -46.67 43.93 0.57
C VAL A 116 -48.19 43.96 0.78
N HIS A 117 -48.75 45.14 1.02
CA HIS A 117 -50.12 45.44 0.62
C HIS A 117 -50.06 45.65 -0.91
N PRO A 118 -50.48 44.67 -1.74
CA PRO A 118 -50.38 44.83 -3.17
C PRO A 118 -51.34 45.92 -3.64
N THR A 119 -50.81 47.11 -3.91
CA THR A 119 -51.43 48.10 -4.79
C THR A 119 -51.65 47.44 -6.15
N GLU A 120 -52.76 47.72 -6.84
CA GLU A 120 -53.28 46.97 -8.00
C GLU A 120 -52.24 46.63 -9.10
N GLU A 121 -51.20 47.44 -9.26
CA GLU A 121 -50.10 47.24 -10.22
C GLU A 121 -49.15 46.08 -9.86
N SER A 122 -48.81 45.93 -8.57
CA SER A 122 -47.92 44.86 -8.06
C SER A 122 -48.58 43.47 -8.03
N ARG A 123 -49.91 43.40 -8.15
CA ARG A 123 -50.67 42.14 -8.13
C ARG A 123 -50.42 41.32 -9.41
N SER A 124 -50.16 41.98 -10.54
CA SER A 124 -49.90 41.33 -11.82
C SER A 124 -48.48 40.71 -11.85
N GLU A 125 -47.48 41.42 -11.35
CA GLU A 125 -46.10 40.90 -11.26
C GLU A 125 -45.97 39.77 -10.24
N VAL A 126 -46.63 39.89 -9.08
CA VAL A 126 -46.66 38.82 -8.07
C VAL A 126 -47.38 37.57 -8.62
N ALA A 127 -48.46 37.72 -9.38
CA ALA A 127 -49.12 36.59 -10.05
C ALA A 127 -48.19 35.91 -11.07
N GLY A 128 -47.45 36.69 -11.88
CA GLY A 128 -46.48 36.13 -12.84
C GLY A 128 -45.30 35.40 -12.19
N GLN A 129 -44.80 35.91 -11.06
CA GLN A 129 -43.76 35.24 -10.27
C GLN A 129 -44.31 33.97 -9.59
N LEU A 130 -45.56 34.00 -9.11
CA LEU A 130 -46.23 32.84 -8.52
C LEU A 130 -46.43 31.74 -9.56
N ASP A 131 -46.91 32.07 -10.76
CA ASP A 131 -47.09 31.11 -11.86
C ASP A 131 -45.75 30.51 -12.31
N SER A 132 -44.69 31.32 -12.37
CA SER A 132 -43.34 30.84 -12.69
C SER A 132 -42.82 29.86 -11.62
N ALA A 133 -43.02 30.17 -10.33
CA ALA A 133 -42.66 29.29 -9.22
C ALA A 133 -43.50 28.01 -9.20
N MET A 134 -44.80 28.08 -9.52
CA MET A 134 -45.65 26.90 -9.66
C MET A 134 -45.21 26.02 -10.83
N SER A 135 -44.75 26.61 -11.94
CA SER A 135 -44.22 25.85 -13.08
C SER A 135 -42.92 25.11 -12.74
N SER A 136 -42.00 25.74 -12.00
CA SER A 136 -40.73 25.12 -11.61
C SER A 136 -40.94 24.02 -10.57
N ILE A 137 -41.88 24.21 -9.64
CA ILE A 137 -42.34 23.17 -8.72
C ILE A 137 -42.94 22.00 -9.50
N ARG A 138 -43.76 22.26 -10.54
CA ARG A 138 -44.35 21.20 -11.39
C ARG A 138 -43.27 20.39 -12.13
N ILE A 139 -42.27 21.06 -12.69
CA ILE A 139 -41.14 20.41 -13.38
C ILE A 139 -40.32 19.56 -12.41
N ALA A 140 -40.03 20.08 -11.20
CA ALA A 140 -39.37 19.30 -10.15
C ALA A 140 -40.21 18.10 -9.71
N PHE A 141 -41.54 18.25 -9.63
CA PHE A 141 -42.45 17.16 -9.30
C PHE A 141 -42.52 16.09 -10.41
N GLU A 142 -42.36 16.48 -11.68
CA GLU A 142 -42.25 15.55 -12.81
C GLU A 142 -40.93 14.77 -12.79
N ALA A 143 -39.84 15.38 -12.32
CA ALA A 143 -38.56 14.70 -12.12
C ALA A 143 -38.59 13.63 -10.99
N TYR A 144 -39.62 13.64 -10.13
CA TYR A 144 -39.85 12.66 -9.06
C TYR A 144 -41.15 11.87 -9.25
N PRO A 145 -41.18 10.90 -10.19
CA PRO A 145 -42.39 10.13 -10.52
C PRO A 145 -42.97 9.31 -9.37
N ASP A 146 -42.15 8.92 -8.38
CA ASP A 146 -42.59 8.12 -7.22
C ASP A 146 -43.65 8.82 -6.35
N LEU A 147 -43.62 10.15 -6.26
CA LEU A 147 -44.58 10.93 -5.47
C LEU A 147 -45.97 11.01 -6.13
N LYS A 148 -46.04 10.94 -7.47
CA LYS A 148 -47.31 10.82 -8.21
C LYS A 148 -47.91 9.42 -8.06
N ALA A 149 -47.08 8.38 -8.16
CA ALA A 149 -47.53 7.00 -8.03
C ALA A 149 -48.16 6.71 -6.65
N HIS A 150 -47.60 7.27 -5.58
CA HIS A 150 -48.15 7.10 -4.23
C HIS A 150 -49.54 7.70 -4.04
N ARG A 151 -49.87 8.83 -4.69
CA ARG A 151 -51.23 9.40 -4.64
C ARG A 151 -52.24 8.59 -5.44
N ALA A 152 -51.85 8.10 -6.62
CA ALA A 152 -52.71 7.23 -7.43
C ALA A 152 -52.98 5.86 -6.76
N LEU A 153 -52.06 5.37 -5.93
CA LEU A 153 -52.25 4.16 -5.13
C LEU A 153 -53.10 4.36 -3.88
N ALA A 154 -53.19 5.59 -3.35
CA ALA A 154 -54.01 5.91 -2.18
C ALA A 154 -55.49 6.18 -2.52
N ASP A 155 -55.78 6.56 -3.77
CA ASP A 155 -57.13 6.81 -4.30
C ASP A 155 -57.76 5.55 -4.96
N ALA A 156 -57.06 4.41 -4.97
CA ALA A 156 -57.55 3.11 -5.45
C ALA A 156 -57.98 2.22 -4.29
#